data_AF-A0A075FP12-F1
#
_entry.id   AF-A0A075FP12-F1
#
_cell.length_a   1.000
_cell.length_b   1.000
_cell.length_c   1.000
_cell.angle_alpha   90.00
_cell.angle_beta   90.00
_cell.angle_gamma   90.00
#
_symmetry.space_group_name_H-M   'P 1'
#
loop_
_entity.id
_entity.type
_entity.pdbx_description
1 polymer ?
#
loop_
_entity_poly.entity_id
_entity_poly.type
_entity_poly.pdbx_seq_one_letter_code
_entity_poly.pdbx_strand_id
1 'polypeptide(L)'
;MITDSQHLNQIELIKKTLEEKGVNVKIGKGKGQLNDGQVFGCEFYPATETIDDVDANVFLGQSNFHAAGVALATNKPTYILDPYFNEIREITDFARKLQKKATLEIYKAADAETFGVIVGLKEGQLSKLTALKFKKELESEGKTVHLIALTDITNERLRNLKILMLLFR
;
A
#
# COMPACT_ATOMS: atom_id res chain seq x y z
N MET A 1 -10.89 4.05 12.10
CA MET A 1 -10.17 2.89 12.69
C MET A 1 -10.05 1.82 11.63
N ILE A 2 -8.85 1.23 11.52
CA ILE A 2 -8.46 0.27 10.50
C ILE A 2 -7.63 -0.86 11.15
N THR A 3 -7.61 -2.05 10.55
CA THR A 3 -6.82 -3.20 10.99
C THR A 3 -6.45 -4.11 9.82
N ASP A 4 -5.52 -5.03 10.01
CA ASP A 4 -5.38 -6.21 9.15
C ASP A 4 -6.29 -7.35 9.64
N SER A 5 -6.23 -8.50 8.95
CA SER A 5 -7.06 -9.67 9.22
C SER A 5 -6.92 -10.23 10.65
N GLN A 6 -5.76 -10.05 11.30
CA GLN A 6 -5.47 -10.70 12.58
C GLN A 6 -6.25 -10.09 13.75
N HIS A 7 -6.56 -8.80 13.67
CA HIS A 7 -7.25 -8.07 14.75
C HIS A 7 -8.65 -7.58 14.34
N LEU A 8 -9.17 -8.04 13.21
CA LEU A 8 -10.48 -7.62 12.70
C LEU A 8 -11.62 -7.86 13.68
N ASN A 9 -11.61 -9.00 14.39
CA ASN A 9 -12.63 -9.32 15.40
C ASN A 9 -12.59 -8.44 16.64
N GLN A 10 -11.54 -7.62 16.81
CA GLN A 10 -11.38 -6.73 17.97
C GLN A 10 -11.82 -5.29 17.66
N ILE A 11 -12.01 -4.94 16.39
CA ILE A 11 -12.19 -3.55 15.96
C ILE A 11 -13.40 -2.87 16.61
N GLU A 12 -14.53 -3.57 16.73
CA GLU A 12 -15.75 -3.03 17.36
C GLU A 12 -15.58 -2.80 18.86
N LEU A 13 -14.86 -3.68 19.55
CA LEU A 13 -14.57 -3.52 20.98
C LEU A 13 -13.70 -2.27 21.22
N ILE A 14 -12.64 -2.10 20.42
CA ILE A 14 -11.75 -0.94 20.57
C ILE A 14 -12.48 0.35 20.17
N LYS A 15 -13.30 0.32 19.11
CA LYS A 15 -14.19 1.43 18.74
C LYS A 15 -15.03 1.88 19.93
N LYS A 16 -15.78 0.96 20.54
CA LYS A 16 -16.64 1.27 21.69
C LYS A 16 -15.85 1.87 22.86
N THR A 17 -14.67 1.31 23.16
CA THR A 17 -13.79 1.79 24.22
C THR A 17 -13.31 3.23 23.98
N LEU A 18 -13.04 3.60 22.72
CA LEU A 18 -12.66 4.96 22.36
C LEU A 18 -13.86 5.92 22.39
N GLU A 19 -15.03 5.48 21.94
CA GLU A 19 -16.28 6.25 22.00
C GLU A 19 -16.69 6.55 23.44
N GLU A 20 -16.55 5.60 24.36
CA GLU A 20 -16.77 5.80 25.80
C GLU A 20 -15.83 6.87 26.41
N LYS A 21 -14.67 7.09 25.79
CA LYS A 21 -13.69 8.12 26.17
C LYS A 21 -13.88 9.44 25.41
N GLY A 22 -14.97 9.58 24.65
CA GLY A 22 -15.34 10.80 23.94
C GLY A 22 -14.70 10.96 22.56
N VAL A 23 -14.12 9.90 21.98
CA VAL A 23 -13.57 9.93 20.62
C VAL A 23 -14.62 9.45 19.63
N ASN A 24 -14.94 10.24 18.60
CA ASN A 24 -15.81 9.77 17.52
C ASN A 24 -15.04 8.82 16.59
N VAL A 25 -15.48 7.57 16.46
CA VAL A 25 -14.76 6.55 15.70
C VAL A 25 -15.57 6.08 14.49
N LYS A 26 -15.02 6.35 13.30
CA LYS A 26 -15.52 5.75 12.05
C LYS A 26 -14.77 4.47 11.70
N ILE A 27 -15.52 3.47 11.22
CA ILE A 27 -14.99 2.27 10.58
C ILE A 27 -15.48 2.32 9.14
N GLY A 28 -14.56 2.47 8.19
CA GLY A 28 -14.93 2.62 6.79
C GLY A 28 -15.39 1.31 6.16
N LYS A 29 -16.18 1.44 5.10
CA LYS A 29 -16.80 0.28 4.45
C LYS A 29 -15.82 -0.53 3.61
N GLY A 30 -15.90 -1.85 3.78
CA GLY A 30 -15.21 -2.85 2.98
C GLY A 30 -15.58 -2.76 1.50
N LYS A 31 -14.65 -3.14 0.63
CA LYS A 31 -14.88 -3.27 -0.82
C LYS A 31 -14.08 -4.44 -1.37
N GLY A 32 -14.63 -5.14 -2.35
CA GLY A 32 -13.99 -6.31 -2.94
C GLY A 32 -13.92 -7.46 -1.93
N GLN A 33 -12.72 -7.89 -1.59
CA GLN A 33 -12.50 -8.96 -0.60
C GLN A 33 -12.32 -8.45 0.83
N LEU A 34 -12.24 -7.13 1.03
CA LEU A 34 -12.05 -6.52 2.34
C LEU A 34 -13.37 -6.40 3.10
N ASN A 35 -13.33 -6.74 4.39
CA ASN A 35 -14.38 -6.40 5.35
C ASN A 35 -14.29 -4.93 5.80
N ASP A 36 -15.31 -4.47 6.53
CA ASP A 36 -15.32 -3.14 7.14
C ASP A 36 -14.09 -2.94 8.05
N GLY A 37 -13.39 -1.81 7.87
CA GLY A 37 -12.16 -1.49 8.60
C GLY A 37 -10.94 -2.36 8.28
N GLN A 38 -11.04 -3.34 7.37
CA GLN A 38 -9.92 -4.21 7.02
C GLN A 38 -9.08 -3.61 5.89
N VAL A 39 -7.75 -3.74 5.95
CA VAL A 39 -6.87 -3.44 4.83
C VAL A 39 -5.96 -4.61 4.50
N PHE A 40 -5.57 -4.69 3.23
CA PHE A 40 -4.49 -5.53 2.75
C PHE A 40 -3.30 -4.66 2.36
N GLY A 41 -2.14 -5.29 2.15
CA GLY A 41 -0.94 -4.59 1.70
C GLY A 41 -1.09 -3.89 0.34
N CYS A 42 -2.07 -4.28 -0.46
CA CYS A 42 -2.36 -3.74 -1.79
C CYS A 42 -3.67 -2.95 -1.88
N GLU A 43 -4.51 -2.96 -0.83
CA GLU A 43 -5.87 -2.40 -0.89
C GLU A 43 -6.22 -1.67 0.42
N PHE A 44 -6.59 -0.40 0.29
CA PHE A 44 -6.84 0.52 1.42
C PHE A 44 -8.25 1.14 1.41
N TYR A 45 -9.21 0.55 0.69
CA TYR A 45 -10.51 1.16 0.43
C TYR A 45 -11.25 1.64 1.71
N PRO A 46 -11.30 0.86 2.81
CA PRO A 46 -11.97 1.31 4.03
C PRO A 46 -11.35 2.57 4.64
N ALA A 47 -10.04 2.77 4.51
CA ALA A 47 -9.40 3.99 4.99
C ALA A 47 -9.82 5.20 4.13
N THR A 48 -9.77 5.05 2.80
CA THR A 48 -10.10 6.14 1.87
C THR A 48 -11.57 6.53 1.90
N GLU A 49 -12.48 5.61 2.24
CA GLU A 49 -13.92 5.90 2.31
C GLU A 49 -14.28 6.90 3.41
N THR A 50 -13.47 6.98 4.47
CA THR A 50 -13.73 7.90 5.61
C THR A 50 -12.88 9.16 5.60
N ILE A 51 -12.10 9.39 4.55
CA ILE A 51 -11.03 10.41 4.50
C ILE A 51 -11.51 11.85 4.80
N ASP A 52 -12.69 12.21 4.31
CA ASP A 52 -13.26 13.57 4.44
C ASP A 52 -13.91 13.81 5.81
N ASP A 53 -14.08 12.75 6.59
CA ASP A 53 -14.82 12.77 7.85
C ASP A 53 -13.95 12.58 9.10
N VAL A 54 -12.66 12.25 8.91
CA VAL A 54 -11.76 11.92 10.01
C VAL A 54 -10.56 12.85 10.06
N ASP A 55 -10.14 13.18 11.29
CA ASP A 55 -8.95 13.99 11.54
C ASP A 55 -7.66 13.16 11.46
N ALA A 56 -7.75 11.87 11.80
CA ALA A 56 -6.63 10.94 11.84
C ALA A 56 -7.07 9.48 11.67
N ASN A 57 -6.12 8.63 11.30
CA ASN A 57 -6.28 7.18 11.26
C ASN A 57 -5.67 6.52 12.49
N VAL A 58 -6.31 5.44 12.95
CA VAL A 58 -5.73 4.49 13.92
C VAL A 58 -5.74 3.11 13.27
N PHE A 59 -4.57 2.52 13.13
CA PHE A 59 -4.33 1.16 12.67
C PHE A 59 -4.08 0.24 13.86
N LEU A 60 -4.97 -0.71 14.11
CA LEU A 60 -4.80 -1.76 15.12
C LEU A 60 -3.93 -2.89 14.55
N GLY A 61 -2.76 -3.10 15.14
CA GLY A 61 -1.80 -4.13 14.71
C GLY A 61 -0.36 -3.65 14.80
N GLN A 62 0.58 -4.37 14.18
CA GLN A 62 2.03 -4.10 14.30
C GLN A 62 2.68 -3.64 12.98
N SER A 63 1.97 -3.81 11.87
CA SER A 63 2.53 -3.63 10.52
C SER A 63 2.73 -2.16 10.17
N ASN A 64 3.98 -1.71 10.23
CA ASN A 64 4.39 -0.41 9.68
C ASN A 64 4.04 -0.30 8.19
N PHE A 65 4.03 -1.41 7.44
CA PHE A 65 3.73 -1.39 6.01
C PHE A 65 2.26 -1.02 5.74
N HIS A 66 1.31 -1.69 6.42
CA HIS A 66 -0.11 -1.37 6.28
C HIS A 66 -0.42 0.05 6.77
N ALA A 67 0.08 0.41 7.96
CA ALA A 67 -0.17 1.73 8.53
C ALA A 67 0.44 2.86 7.69
N ALA A 68 1.64 2.68 7.13
CA ALA A 68 2.23 3.64 6.21
C ALA A 68 1.45 3.74 4.89
N GLY A 69 0.95 2.61 4.36
CA GLY A 69 0.08 2.60 3.19
C GLY A 69 -1.20 3.40 3.41
N VAL A 70 -1.85 3.22 4.57
CA VAL A 70 -3.02 4.02 5.00
C VAL A 70 -2.67 5.51 5.08
N ALA A 71 -1.54 5.86 5.70
CA ALA A 71 -1.08 7.25 5.80
C ALA A 71 -0.87 7.89 4.42
N LEU A 72 -0.27 7.16 3.47
CA LEU A 72 -0.05 7.63 2.11
C LEU A 72 -1.36 7.76 1.31
N ALA A 73 -2.25 6.78 1.44
CA ALA A 73 -3.52 6.75 0.70
C ALA A 73 -4.49 7.84 1.16
N THR A 74 -4.44 8.22 2.43
CA THR A 74 -5.36 9.22 3.01
C THR A 74 -4.71 10.59 3.20
N ASN A 75 -3.39 10.68 3.20
CA ASN A 75 -2.64 11.89 3.56
C ASN A 75 -3.06 12.48 4.93
N LYS A 76 -3.45 11.61 5.88
CA LYS A 76 -3.85 11.98 7.25
C LYS A 76 -2.83 11.47 8.28
N PRO A 77 -2.71 12.13 9.45
CA PRO A 77 -2.00 11.57 10.60
C PRO A 77 -2.45 10.12 10.84
N THR A 78 -1.50 9.21 11.00
CA THR A 78 -1.80 7.79 11.19
C THR A 78 -1.00 7.23 12.34
N TYR A 79 -1.72 6.60 13.26
CA TYR A 79 -1.16 5.99 14.46
C TYR A 79 -1.32 4.49 14.40
N ILE A 80 -0.30 3.77 14.84
CA ILE A 80 -0.34 2.34 15.11
C ILE A 80 -0.71 2.17 16.58
N LEU A 81 -1.73 1.38 16.85
CA LEU A 81 -2.06 0.84 18.16
C LEU A 81 -1.60 -0.62 18.17
N ASP A 82 -0.46 -0.88 18.81
CA ASP A 82 0.14 -2.22 18.84
C ASP A 82 -0.35 -3.00 20.07
N PRO A 83 -1.18 -4.05 19.89
CA PRO A 83 -1.76 -4.79 21.01
C PRO A 83 -0.77 -5.72 21.71
N TYR A 84 0.40 -5.99 21.12
CA TYR A 84 1.40 -6.89 21.70
C TYR A 84 2.41 -6.15 22.56
N PHE A 85 2.90 -5.01 22.08
CA PHE A 85 3.84 -4.16 22.82
C PHE A 85 3.13 -3.09 23.67
N ASN A 86 1.81 -2.98 23.55
CA ASN A 86 0.98 -2.01 24.25
C ASN A 86 1.49 -0.57 24.08
N GLU A 87 1.84 -0.23 22.84
CA GLU A 87 2.39 1.07 22.47
C GLU A 87 1.55 1.75 21.40
N ILE A 88 1.66 3.07 21.36
CA ILE A 88 1.09 3.91 20.29
C ILE A 88 2.25 4.59 19.58
N ARG A 89 2.31 4.43 18.26
CA ARG A 89 3.36 5.02 17.42
C ARG A 89 2.75 5.81 16.27
N GLU A 90 3.20 7.02 16.05
CA GLU A 90 2.86 7.75 14.83
C GLU A 90 3.72 7.25 13.66
N ILE A 91 3.11 6.92 12.52
CA ILE A 91 3.81 6.39 11.34
C ILE A 91 3.89 7.40 10.18
N THR A 92 3.27 8.57 10.31
CA THR A 92 3.18 9.56 9.22
C THR A 92 4.55 10.01 8.72
N ASP A 93 5.52 10.23 9.61
CA ASP A 93 6.89 10.56 9.21
C ASP A 93 7.60 9.44 8.47
N PHE A 94 7.37 8.20 8.89
CA PHE A 94 7.90 7.03 8.19
C PHE A 94 7.29 6.90 6.80
N ALA A 95 5.97 7.11 6.67
CA ALA A 95 5.27 7.16 5.38
C ALA A 95 5.84 8.25 4.46
N ARG A 96 6.05 9.48 4.97
CA ARG A 96 6.69 10.57 4.22
C ARG A 96 8.09 10.20 3.73
N LYS A 97 8.89 9.50 4.54
CA LYS A 97 10.23 9.01 4.13
C LYS A 97 10.12 7.98 3.00
N LEU A 98 9.15 7.06 3.06
CA LEU A 98 8.89 6.10 1.98
C LEU A 98 8.49 6.80 0.69
N GLN A 99 7.60 7.79 0.75
CA GLN A 99 7.18 8.58 -0.41
C GLN A 99 8.39 9.29 -1.03
N LYS A 100 9.21 9.98 -0.24
CA LYS A 100 10.42 10.66 -0.72
C LYS A 100 11.38 9.69 -1.41
N LYS A 101 11.56 8.49 -0.85
CA LYS A 101 12.40 7.44 -1.46
C LYS A 101 11.82 7.00 -2.81
N ALA A 102 10.51 6.75 -2.89
CA ALA A 102 9.84 6.38 -4.13
C ALA A 102 9.97 7.48 -5.20
N THR A 103 9.77 8.75 -4.83
CA THR A 103 9.98 9.90 -5.71
C THR A 103 11.41 9.96 -6.24
N LEU A 104 12.41 9.73 -5.40
CA LEU A 104 13.81 9.71 -5.83
C LEU A 104 14.09 8.58 -6.84
N GLU A 105 13.52 7.39 -6.64
CA GLU A 105 13.65 6.29 -7.61
C GLU A 105 12.97 6.63 -8.95
N ILE A 106 11.85 7.37 -8.95
CA ILE A 106 11.23 7.88 -10.19
C ILE A 106 12.17 8.86 -10.91
N TYR A 107 12.82 9.78 -10.18
CA TYR A 107 13.78 10.70 -10.80
C TYR A 107 14.97 9.98 -11.41
N LYS A 108 15.53 8.97 -10.73
CA LYS A 108 16.60 8.13 -11.30
C LYS A 108 16.13 7.36 -12.54
N ALA A 109 14.85 7.03 -12.60
CA ALA A 109 14.24 6.31 -13.70
C ALA A 109 13.94 7.17 -14.93
N ALA A 110 13.86 8.50 -14.78
CA ALA A 110 13.44 9.42 -15.85
C ALA A 110 14.37 9.35 -17.08
N ASP A 111 15.67 9.23 -16.85
CA ASP A 111 16.70 9.19 -17.90
C ASP A 111 16.93 7.77 -18.48
N ALA A 112 16.22 6.76 -18.00
CA ALA A 112 16.40 5.40 -18.52
C ALA A 112 15.86 5.28 -19.96
N GLU A 113 16.65 4.63 -20.82
CA GLU A 113 16.26 4.35 -22.20
C GLU A 113 15.51 3.01 -22.35
N THR A 114 15.78 2.06 -21.43
CA THR A 114 15.22 0.72 -21.46
C THR A 114 14.54 0.38 -20.13
N PHE A 115 13.31 -0.14 -20.23
CA PHE A 115 12.47 -0.53 -19.10
C PHE A 115 12.12 -2.03 -19.15
N GLY A 116 12.11 -2.67 -18.00
CA GLY A 116 11.56 -4.00 -17.78
C GLY A 116 10.26 -3.89 -16.99
N VAL A 117 9.12 -4.22 -17.60
CA VAL A 117 7.83 -4.24 -16.92
C VAL A 117 7.57 -5.65 -16.40
N ILE A 118 7.55 -5.81 -15.08
CA ILE A 118 7.39 -7.11 -14.43
C ILE A 118 5.91 -7.41 -14.20
N VAL A 119 5.50 -8.63 -14.53
CA VAL A 119 4.15 -9.15 -14.30
C VAL A 119 4.23 -10.39 -13.42
N GLY A 120 3.52 -10.38 -12.29
CA GLY A 120 3.37 -11.55 -11.43
C GLY A 120 2.44 -12.59 -12.06
N LEU A 121 2.82 -13.86 -12.01
CA LEU A 121 2.02 -14.98 -12.52
C LEU A 121 1.11 -15.62 -11.47
N LYS A 122 1.25 -15.26 -10.19
CA LYS A 122 0.37 -15.76 -9.12
C LYS A 122 -1.03 -15.16 -9.27
N GLU A 123 -2.03 -15.93 -8.84
CA GLU A 123 -3.41 -15.46 -8.74
C GLU A 123 -3.47 -14.19 -7.87
N GLY A 124 -4.23 -13.19 -8.32
CA GLY A 124 -4.30 -11.87 -7.71
C GLY A 124 -3.16 -10.89 -8.09
N GLN A 125 -2.09 -11.33 -8.75
CA GLN A 125 -0.99 -10.45 -9.23
C GLN A 125 -0.96 -10.29 -10.76
N LEU A 126 -1.68 -11.14 -11.49
CA LEU A 126 -1.68 -11.13 -12.95
C LEU A 126 -2.49 -9.95 -13.51
N SER A 127 -1.80 -8.88 -13.88
CA SER A 127 -2.41 -7.66 -14.45
C SER A 127 -1.96 -7.42 -15.91
N LYS A 128 -2.30 -8.36 -16.81
CA LYS A 128 -1.86 -8.34 -18.22
C LYS A 128 -2.21 -7.04 -18.95
N LEU A 129 -3.44 -6.56 -18.81
CA LEU A 129 -3.90 -5.35 -19.51
C LEU A 129 -3.12 -4.12 -19.06
N THR A 130 -2.85 -4.00 -17.76
CA THR A 130 -2.04 -2.92 -17.17
C THR A 130 -0.60 -2.96 -17.66
N ALA A 131 0.01 -4.14 -17.70
CA ALA A 131 1.37 -4.30 -18.21
C ALA A 131 1.50 -3.91 -19.70
N LEU A 132 0.52 -4.30 -20.52
CA LEU A 132 0.46 -3.91 -21.93
C LEU A 132 0.24 -2.41 -22.11
N LYS A 133 -0.61 -1.81 -21.26
CA LYS A 133 -0.82 -0.36 -21.24
C LYS A 133 0.50 0.38 -20.97
N PHE A 134 1.22 0.02 -19.90
CA PHE A 134 2.51 0.64 -19.57
C PHE A 134 3.55 0.45 -20.67
N LYS A 135 3.62 -0.74 -21.27
CA LYS A 135 4.50 -0.97 -22.42
C LYS A 135 4.22 0.02 -23.54
N LYS A 136 2.94 0.17 -23.92
CA LYS A 136 2.53 1.09 -24.98
C LYS A 136 2.87 2.54 -24.65
N GLU A 137 2.59 2.98 -23.42
CA GLU A 137 2.87 4.36 -22.97
C GLU A 137 4.36 4.68 -22.97
N LEU A 138 5.20 3.77 -22.46
CA LEU A 138 6.66 3.95 -22.47
C LEU A 138 7.23 3.91 -23.89
N GLU A 139 6.73 3.02 -24.75
CA GLU A 139 7.16 2.97 -26.15
C GLU A 139 6.75 4.21 -26.95
N SER A 140 5.59 4.82 -26.66
CA SER A 140 5.20 6.09 -27.29
C SER A 140 6.11 7.26 -26.89
N GLU A 141 6.77 7.16 -25.74
CA GLU A 141 7.81 8.10 -25.28
C GLU A 141 9.22 7.72 -25.79
N GLY A 142 9.31 6.81 -26.76
CA GLY A 142 10.57 6.40 -27.40
C GLY A 142 11.44 5.45 -26.56
N LYS A 143 10.89 4.85 -25.49
CA LYS A 143 11.62 3.92 -24.63
C LYS A 143 11.58 2.49 -25.18
N THR A 144 12.64 1.72 -24.94
CA THR A 144 12.64 0.27 -25.21
C THR A 144 12.01 -0.47 -24.02
N VAL A 145 11.05 -1.37 -24.25
CA VAL A 145 10.34 -2.05 -23.16
C VAL A 145 10.30 -3.56 -23.31
N HIS A 146 10.77 -4.27 -22.28
CA HIS A 146 10.68 -5.72 -22.13
C HIS A 146 9.60 -6.10 -21.12
N LEU A 147 8.70 -7.02 -21.48
CA LEU A 147 7.78 -7.63 -20.52
C LEU A 147 8.45 -8.85 -19.88
N ILE A 148 8.37 -8.95 -18.55
CA ILE A 148 9.02 -10.00 -17.77
C ILE A 148 7.98 -10.65 -16.87
N ALA A 149 7.65 -11.91 -17.15
CA ALA A 149 6.67 -12.65 -16.37
C ALA A 149 7.36 -13.61 -15.39
N LEU A 150 7.02 -13.53 -14.11
CA LEU A 150 7.62 -14.34 -13.04
C LEU A 150 6.55 -14.81 -12.05
N THR A 151 6.65 -16.08 -11.61
CA THR A 151 5.81 -16.58 -10.51
C THR A 151 6.28 -16.03 -9.16
N ASP A 152 7.59 -16.08 -8.89
CA ASP A 152 8.22 -15.51 -7.70
C ASP A 152 9.14 -14.37 -8.11
N ILE A 153 8.90 -13.20 -7.52
CA ILE A 153 9.66 -11.97 -7.80
C ILE A 153 10.65 -11.79 -6.65
N THR A 154 11.89 -12.19 -6.88
CA THR A 154 12.98 -12.15 -5.90
C THR A 154 14.20 -11.43 -6.46
N ASN A 155 15.02 -10.83 -5.60
CA ASN A 155 16.24 -10.13 -6.03
C ASN A 155 17.19 -11.05 -6.83
N GLU A 156 17.25 -12.33 -6.49
CA GLU A 156 18.08 -13.32 -7.20
C GLU A 156 17.65 -13.49 -8.67
N ARG A 157 16.34 -13.66 -8.91
CA ARG A 157 15.79 -13.83 -10.26
C ARG A 157 15.93 -12.57 -11.12
N LEU A 158 16.06 -11.41 -10.49
CA LEU A 158 16.14 -10.11 -11.15
C LEU A 158 17.58 -9.64 -11.39
N ARG A 159 18.56 -10.16 -10.63
CA ARG A 159 19.95 -9.68 -10.62
C ARG A 159 20.63 -9.65 -12.00
N ASN A 160 20.28 -10.57 -12.89
CA ASN A 160 20.91 -10.66 -14.22
C ASN A 160 20.25 -9.78 -15.28
N LEU A 161 19.13 -9.13 -14.95
CA LEU A 161 18.44 -8.20 -15.83
C LEU A 161 19.07 -6.81 -15.65
N LYS A 162 19.99 -6.42 -16.54
CA LYS A 162 20.63 -5.09 -16.54
C LYS A 162 19.70 -4.02 -17.14
N ILE A 163 18.48 -3.93 -16.62
CA ILE A 163 17.42 -3.05 -17.15
C ILE A 163 16.75 -2.37 -15.95
N LEU A 164 16.35 -1.11 -16.11
CA LEU A 164 15.52 -0.45 -15.11
C LEU A 164 14.17 -1.15 -15.02
N MET A 165 13.81 -1.62 -13.83
CA MET A 165 12.62 -2.43 -13.65
C MET A 165 11.49 -1.64 -13.02
N LEU A 166 10.33 -1.68 -13.66
CA LEU A 166 9.05 -1.27 -13.08
C LEU A 166 8.30 -2.53 -12.67
N LEU A 167 8.14 -2.68 -11.35
CA LEU A 167 7.33 -3.74 -10.76
C LEU A 167 5.93 -3.19 -10.49
N PHE A 168 4.94 -3.82 -11.10
CA PHE A 168 3.54 -3.61 -10.76
C PHE A 168 3.03 -4.89 -10.09
N ARG A 169 2.42 -4.73 -8.92
CA ARG A 169 1.66 -5.79 -8.24
C ARG A 169 0.19 -5.46 -8.32
#